data_AF-A0A535XBA5-F1
#
_entry.id   AF-A0A535XBA5-F1
#
_cell.length_a   1.000
_cell.length_b   1.000
_cell.length_c   1.000
_cell.angle_alpha   90.00
_cell.angle_beta   90.00
_cell.angle_gamma   90.00
#
_symmetry.space_group_name_H-M   'P 1'
#
loop_
_entity.id
_entity.type
_entity.pdbx_description
1 polymer ?
#
loop_
_entity_poly.entity_id
_entity_poly.type
_entity_poly.pdbx_seq_one_letter_code
_entity_poly.pdbx_strand_id
1 'polypeptide(L)'
;MLCTVPLLLEAVSTGRIDPHAPLRDTLPEIAWLQERPNLGDTTVLQLATHTSGLAAWKPLYTLGLNRATLFAQLLHTRPERPPGAIVYSDLGYILLGYLLERLYEQPLDALARGLLARVGLDEA
;
A
#
# COMPACT_ATOMS: atom_id res chain seq x y z
N MET A 1 3.56 7.10 10.00
CA MET A 1 2.50 7.31 8.96
C MET A 1 2.81 8.45 7.99
N LEU A 2 3.64 9.45 8.31
CA LEU A 2 3.95 10.54 7.37
C LEU A 2 5.00 10.20 6.29
N CYS A 3 5.71 9.07 6.39
CA CYS A 3 6.79 8.73 5.44
C CYS A 3 6.31 8.04 4.17
N THR A 4 5.13 7.39 4.17
CA THR A 4 4.65 6.57 3.05
C THR A 4 4.37 7.42 1.80
N VAL A 5 3.73 8.58 1.95
CA VAL A 5 3.42 9.45 0.81
C VAL A 5 4.69 10.05 0.20
N PRO A 6 5.63 10.65 0.96
CA PRO A 6 6.88 11.14 0.39
C PRO A 6 7.69 10.04 -0.33
N LEU A 7 7.78 8.83 0.25
CA LEU A 7 8.45 7.70 -0.40
C LEU A 7 7.74 7.28 -1.70
N LEU A 8 6.40 7.27 -1.70
CA LEU A 8 5.63 7.02 -2.91
C LEU A 8 5.87 8.09 -3.98
N LEU A 9 5.84 9.38 -3.60
CA LEU A 9 6.12 10.48 -4.52
C LEU A 9 7.54 10.40 -5.09
N GLU A 10 8.52 10.00 -4.29
CA GLU A 10 9.87 9.71 -4.77
C GLU A 10 9.88 8.56 -5.78
N ALA A 11 9.23 7.44 -5.49
CA ALA A 11 9.12 6.31 -6.40
C ALA A 11 8.47 6.69 -7.74
N VAL A 12 7.42 7.51 -7.71
CA VAL A 12 6.76 8.04 -8.92
C VAL A 12 7.70 8.98 -9.67
N SER A 13 8.34 9.93 -8.98
CA SER A 13 9.22 10.92 -9.60
C SER A 13 10.45 10.31 -10.28
N THR A 14 10.92 9.17 -9.77
CA THR A 14 12.07 8.42 -10.30
C THR A 14 11.66 7.37 -11.34
N GLY A 15 10.37 7.27 -11.68
CA GLY A 15 9.85 6.31 -12.65
C GLY A 15 9.87 4.86 -12.18
N ARG A 16 10.03 4.59 -10.88
CA ARG A 16 9.98 3.23 -10.31
C ARG A 16 8.59 2.64 -10.34
N ILE A 17 7.55 3.48 -10.36
CA ILE A 17 6.16 3.05 -10.48
C ILE A 17 5.32 4.10 -11.18
N ASP A 18 4.39 3.65 -12.03
CA ASP A 18 3.33 4.50 -12.59
C ASP A 18 2.16 4.56 -11.59
N PRO A 19 1.78 5.75 -11.08
CA PRO A 19 0.69 5.87 -10.11
C PRO A 19 -0.68 5.45 -10.68
N HIS A 20 -0.83 5.45 -12.00
CA HIS A 20 -2.06 5.04 -12.70
C HIS A 20 -2.05 3.56 -13.09
N ALA A 21 -0.92 2.85 -12.95
CA ALA A 21 -0.87 1.43 -13.21
C ALA A 21 -1.67 0.64 -12.14
N PRO A 22 -2.31 -0.46 -12.55
CA PRO A 22 -2.99 -1.35 -11.61
C PRO A 22 -1.98 -2.07 -10.71
N LEU A 23 -2.36 -2.33 -9.46
CA LEU A 23 -1.49 -2.94 -8.45
C LEU A 23 -0.94 -4.30 -8.88
N ARG A 24 -1.70 -5.07 -9.67
CA ARG A 24 -1.28 -6.38 -10.18
C ARG A 24 0.01 -6.34 -11.00
N ASP A 25 0.38 -5.19 -11.56
CA ASP A 25 1.59 -5.08 -12.39
C ASP A 25 2.85 -5.13 -11.52
N THR A 26 2.76 -4.71 -10.26
CA THR A 26 3.86 -4.77 -9.27
C THR A 26 3.69 -5.89 -8.25
N LEU A 27 2.44 -6.23 -7.91
CA LEU A 27 2.06 -7.25 -6.93
C LEU A 27 1.14 -8.28 -7.60
N PRO A 28 1.64 -9.15 -8.49
CA PRO A 28 0.80 -10.08 -9.25
C PRO A 28 -0.05 -11.00 -8.36
N GLU A 29 0.46 -11.37 -7.18
CA GLU A 29 -0.22 -12.18 -6.19
C GLU A 29 -1.53 -11.57 -5.67
N ILE A 30 -1.69 -10.24 -5.75
CA ILE A 30 -2.89 -9.54 -5.30
C ILE A 30 -4.12 -9.90 -6.15
N ALA A 31 -3.89 -10.28 -7.41
CA ALA A 31 -4.98 -10.61 -8.34
C ALA A 31 -5.34 -12.10 -8.30
N TRP A 32 -4.56 -12.94 -7.62
CA TRP A 32 -4.76 -14.38 -7.60
C TRP A 32 -6.01 -14.75 -6.81
N LEU A 33 -6.83 -15.63 -7.41
CA LEU A 33 -7.99 -16.26 -6.75
C LEU A 33 -9.04 -15.27 -6.20
N GLN A 34 -9.15 -14.07 -6.78
CA GLN A 34 -10.19 -13.09 -6.44
C GLN A 34 -11.27 -12.99 -7.51
N GLU A 35 -12.54 -13.05 -7.10
CA GLU A 35 -13.66 -12.63 -7.94
C GLU A 35 -13.72 -11.10 -7.98
N ARG A 36 -14.47 -10.56 -8.94
CA ARG A 36 -14.62 -9.10 -9.09
C ARG A 36 -15.60 -8.53 -8.04
N PRO A 37 -15.36 -7.31 -7.53
CA PRO A 37 -14.20 -6.44 -7.81
C PRO A 37 -12.89 -6.97 -7.20
N ASN A 38 -11.82 -6.93 -8.01
CA ASN A 38 -10.51 -7.46 -7.68
C ASN A 38 -9.59 -6.32 -7.22
N LEU A 39 -8.89 -6.48 -6.10
CA LEU A 39 -8.01 -5.45 -5.55
C LEU A 39 -6.85 -5.10 -6.51
N GLY A 40 -6.41 -6.06 -7.31
CA GLY A 40 -5.38 -5.87 -8.34
C GLY A 40 -5.77 -4.94 -9.49
N ASP A 41 -7.06 -4.64 -9.68
CA ASP A 41 -7.53 -3.61 -10.62
C ASP A 41 -7.38 -2.19 -10.05
N THR A 42 -7.17 -2.06 -8.72
CA THR A 42 -6.96 -0.76 -8.07
C THR A 42 -5.62 -0.19 -8.47
N THR A 43 -5.53 1.14 -8.60
CA THR A 43 -4.28 1.85 -8.89
C THR A 43 -3.59 2.33 -7.62
N VAL A 44 -2.28 2.61 -7.71
CA VAL A 44 -1.51 3.17 -6.59
C VAL A 44 -2.07 4.54 -6.17
N LEU A 45 -2.48 5.36 -7.14
CA LEU A 45 -3.11 6.65 -6.88
C LEU A 45 -4.43 6.51 -6.10
N GLN A 46 -5.24 5.50 -6.42
CA GLN A 46 -6.49 5.26 -5.70
C GLN A 46 -6.26 4.84 -4.24
N LEU A 47 -5.21 4.08 -3.95
CA LEU A 47 -4.81 3.80 -2.57
C LEU A 47 -4.38 5.09 -1.84
N ALA A 48 -3.49 5.87 -2.46
CA ALA A 48 -2.91 7.07 -1.87
C ALA A 48 -3.93 8.20 -1.64
N THR A 49 -4.99 8.24 -2.44
CA THR A 49 -6.05 9.24 -2.35
C THR A 49 -7.30 8.75 -1.63
N HIS A 50 -7.26 7.53 -1.06
CA HIS A 50 -8.39 6.93 -0.35
C HIS A 50 -9.64 6.75 -1.23
N THR A 51 -9.47 6.53 -2.54
CA THR A 51 -10.57 6.34 -3.50
C THR A 51 -10.66 4.91 -4.06
N SER A 52 -9.96 3.95 -3.45
CA SER A 52 -9.90 2.55 -3.90
C SER A 52 -11.16 1.73 -3.63
N GLY A 53 -12.07 2.24 -2.79
CA GLY A 53 -13.25 1.49 -2.35
C GLY A 53 -12.97 0.46 -1.26
N LEU A 54 -11.77 0.46 -0.66
CA LEU A 54 -11.47 -0.31 0.54
C LEU A 54 -12.25 0.20 1.76
N ALA A 55 -12.51 -0.70 2.71
CA ALA A 55 -13.01 -0.34 4.03
C ALA A 55 -12.06 0.61 4.75
N ALA A 56 -12.59 1.43 5.68
CA ALA A 56 -11.76 2.34 6.47
C ALA A 56 -10.72 1.61 7.33
N TRP A 57 -11.09 0.46 7.91
CA TRP A 57 -10.21 -0.38 8.70
C TRP A 57 -10.75 -1.80 8.87
N LYS A 58 -9.89 -2.73 9.30
CA LYS A 58 -10.25 -4.07 9.77
C LYS A 58 -9.45 -4.43 11.03
N PRO A 59 -10.01 -5.22 11.97
CA PRO A 59 -9.32 -5.61 13.20
C PRO A 59 -8.24 -6.70 12.94
N LEU A 60 -7.32 -6.50 11.99
CA LEU A 60 -6.31 -7.50 11.61
C LEU A 60 -5.42 -7.93 12.79
N TYR A 61 -5.22 -7.04 13.76
CA TYR A 61 -4.43 -7.29 14.97
C TYR A 61 -5.04 -8.37 15.89
N THR A 62 -6.35 -8.64 15.80
CA THR A 62 -7.00 -9.66 16.63
C THR A 62 -6.73 -11.08 16.13
N LEU A 63 -6.19 -11.23 14.92
CA LEU A 63 -5.98 -12.52 14.28
C LEU A 63 -4.68 -13.21 14.75
N GLY A 64 -3.83 -12.52 15.51
CA GLY A 64 -2.57 -13.09 16.02
C GLY A 64 -1.62 -13.57 14.92
N LEU A 65 -1.73 -13.01 13.71
CA LEU A 65 -1.00 -13.45 12.54
C LEU A 65 0.43 -12.94 12.54
N ASN A 66 1.35 -13.77 12.04
CA ASN A 66 2.66 -13.27 11.66
C ASN A 66 2.56 -12.34 10.44
N ARG A 67 3.63 -11.59 10.17
CA ARG A 67 3.70 -10.61 9.07
C ARG A 67 3.31 -11.21 7.71
N ALA A 68 3.83 -12.38 7.36
CA ALA A 68 3.58 -13.00 6.07
C ALA A 68 2.10 -13.37 5.89
N THR A 69 1.49 -13.98 6.92
CA THR A 69 0.07 -14.35 6.89
C THR A 69 -0.83 -13.11 6.92
N LEU A 70 -0.44 -12.04 7.62
CA LEU A 70 -1.16 -10.76 7.62
C LEU A 70 -1.18 -10.14 6.22
N PHE A 71 -0.04 -10.10 5.52
CA PHE A 71 -0.01 -9.59 4.15
C PHE A 71 -0.79 -10.48 3.18
N ALA A 72 -0.73 -11.81 3.31
CA ALA A 72 -1.58 -12.68 2.51
C ALA A 72 -3.08 -12.35 2.69
N GLN A 73 -3.53 -12.13 3.93
CA GLN A 73 -4.91 -11.70 4.21
C GLN A 73 -5.23 -10.31 3.62
N LEU A 74 -4.28 -9.38 3.71
CA LEU A 74 -4.45 -8.04 3.17
C LEU A 74 -4.54 -8.05 1.64
N LEU A 75 -3.69 -8.83 0.98
CA LEU A 75 -3.68 -8.99 -0.47
C LEU A 75 -4.99 -9.60 -0.97
N HIS A 76 -5.67 -10.43 -0.17
CA HIS A 76 -7.01 -10.98 -0.46
C HIS A 76 -8.18 -10.10 -0.01
N THR A 77 -7.93 -8.89 0.49
CA THR A 77 -9.02 -7.96 0.83
C THR A 77 -9.70 -7.44 -0.43
N ARG A 78 -11.03 -7.53 -0.47
CA ARG A 78 -11.84 -6.99 -1.57
C ARG A 78 -12.27 -5.55 -1.28
N PRO A 79 -12.28 -4.67 -2.29
CA PRO A 79 -13.01 -3.40 -2.21
C PRO A 79 -14.50 -3.65 -1.91
N GLU A 80 -15.06 -2.87 -0.99
CA GLU A 80 -16.49 -2.96 -0.60
C GLU A 80 -17.39 -2.14 -1.52
N ARG A 81 -16.80 -1.26 -2.32
CA ARG A 81 -17.48 -0.36 -3.24
C ARG A 81 -16.65 -0.14 -4.50
N PRO A 82 -17.26 0.33 -5.60
CA PRO A 82 -16.51 0.80 -6.75
C PRO A 82 -15.54 1.94 -6.37
N PRO A 83 -14.42 2.09 -7.09
CA PRO A 83 -13.50 3.19 -6.86
C PRO A 83 -14.15 4.55 -7.12
N GLY A 84 -13.70 5.58 -6.41
CA GLY A 84 -14.09 6.99 -6.62
C GLY A 84 -14.52 7.70 -5.33
N ALA A 85 -15.34 7.07 -4.49
CA ALA A 85 -15.74 7.66 -3.22
C ALA A 85 -14.56 7.68 -2.22
N ILE A 86 -14.35 8.80 -1.53
CA ILE A 86 -13.28 8.93 -0.54
C ILE A 86 -13.67 8.21 0.75
N VAL A 87 -12.87 7.22 1.13
CA VAL A 87 -12.95 6.49 2.41
C VAL A 87 -11.56 6.40 3.00
N TYR A 88 -11.29 7.16 4.05
CA TYR A 88 -10.00 7.17 4.73
C TYR A 88 -9.68 5.77 5.27
N SER A 89 -8.78 5.07 4.58
CA SER A 89 -8.54 3.63 4.71
C SER A 89 -7.11 3.34 5.15
N ASP A 90 -6.95 2.74 6.33
CA ASP A 90 -5.65 2.27 6.81
C ASP A 90 -5.13 1.10 5.95
N LEU A 91 -6.02 0.23 5.46
CA LEU A 91 -5.71 -0.91 4.61
C LEU A 91 -4.99 -0.48 3.34
N GLY A 92 -5.43 0.62 2.73
CA GLY A 92 -4.78 1.20 1.58
C GLY A 92 -3.35 1.64 1.87
N TYR A 93 -3.09 2.21 3.04
CA TYR A 93 -1.74 2.65 3.43
C TYR A 93 -0.84 1.50 3.89
N ILE A 94 -1.40 0.44 4.47
CA ILE A 94 -0.65 -0.79 4.76
C ILE A 94 -0.22 -1.45 3.43
N LEU A 95 -1.11 -1.49 2.44
CA LEU A 95 -0.79 -1.96 1.08
C LEU A 95 0.28 -1.10 0.40
N LEU A 96 0.20 0.23 0.50
CA LEU A 96 1.25 1.12 -0.03
C LEU A 96 2.60 0.89 0.65
N GLY A 97 2.61 0.66 1.96
CA GLY A 97 3.82 0.27 2.68
C GLY A 97 4.44 -0.99 2.10
N TYR A 98 3.64 -2.05 1.92
CA TYR A 98 4.07 -3.31 1.32
C TYR A 98 4.60 -3.15 -0.11
N LEU A 99 3.90 -2.35 -0.92
CA LEU A 99 4.30 -2.01 -2.28
C LEU A 99 5.67 -1.33 -2.32
N LEU A 100 5.92 -0.35 -1.43
CA LEU A 100 7.20 0.33 -1.34
C LEU A 100 8.32 -0.62 -0.92
N GLU A 101 8.07 -1.52 0.03
CA GLU A 101 9.05 -2.54 0.39
C GLU A 101 9.40 -3.45 -0.80
N ARG A 102 8.41 -3.79 -1.63
CA ARG A 102 8.62 -4.58 -2.84
C ARG A 102 9.44 -3.83 -3.90
N LEU A 103 9.18 -2.54 -4.09
CA LEU A 103 9.86 -1.69 -5.08
C LEU A 103 11.31 -1.37 -4.72
N TYR A 104 11.60 -1.26 -3.43
CA TYR A 104 12.94 -0.89 -2.93
C TYR A 104 13.73 -2.06 -2.34
N GLU A 105 13.12 -3.24 -2.20
CA GLU A 105 13.70 -4.44 -1.60
C GLU A 105 14.27 -4.19 -0.19
N GLN A 106 13.61 -3.30 0.55
CA GLN A 106 14.00 -2.89 1.90
C GLN A 106 12.75 -2.76 2.77
N PRO A 107 12.84 -3.05 4.08
CA PRO A 107 11.70 -2.89 4.96
C PRO A 107 11.33 -1.41 5.12
N LEU A 108 10.05 -1.13 5.34
CA LEU A 108 9.50 0.23 5.30
C LEU A 108 10.12 1.13 6.40
N ASP A 109 10.53 0.56 7.51
CA ASP A 109 11.21 1.26 8.60
C ASP A 109 12.61 1.74 8.19
N ALA A 110 13.34 0.96 7.39
CA ALA A 110 14.63 1.38 6.83
C ALA A 110 14.46 2.52 5.83
N LEU A 111 13.47 2.40 4.93
CA LEU A 111 13.13 3.47 3.98
C LEU A 111 12.71 4.76 4.72
N ALA A 112 11.89 4.62 5.77
CA ALA A 112 11.46 5.74 6.58
C ALA A 112 12.63 6.42 7.30
N ARG A 113 13.56 5.65 7.90
CA ARG A 113 14.79 6.21 8.50
C ARG A 113 15.64 6.96 7.47
N GLY A 114 15.84 6.38 6.29
CA GLY A 114 16.57 7.04 5.21
C GLY A 114 15.91 8.35 4.75
N LEU A 115 14.58 8.37 4.63
CA LEU A 115 13.83 9.60 4.34
C LEU A 115 14.05 10.65 5.44
N LEU A 116 13.87 10.27 6.71
CA LEU A 116 13.97 11.18 7.85
C LEU A 116 15.36 11.80 7.96
N ALA A 117 16.43 11.00 7.79
CA ALA A 117 17.80 11.49 7.79
C ALA A 117 18.06 12.52 6.67
N ARG A 118 17.53 12.31 5.46
CA ARG A 118 17.69 13.26 4.33
C ARG A 118 17.04 14.62 4.58
N VAL A 119 16.02 14.67 5.45
CA VAL A 119 15.30 15.91 5.78
C VAL A 119 15.67 16.46 7.16
N GLY A 120 16.70 15.90 7.81
CA GLY A 120 17.17 16.33 9.14
C GLY A 120 16.17 16.08 10.26
N LEU A 121 15.36 15.01 10.15
CA LEU A 121 14.40 14.56 11.15
C LEU A 121 14.79 13.21 11.79
N ASP A 122 16.04 12.79 11.64
CA ASP A 122 16.59 11.66 12.37
C ASP A 122 16.83 12.04 13.84
N GLU A 123 16.50 11.12 14.75
CA GLU A 123 16.90 11.27 16.15
C GLU A 123 18.44 11.15 16.21
N ALA A 124 19.09 12.14 16.83
CA ALA A 124 20.54 12.22 16.96
C ALA A 124 21.14 11.04 17.75
#